data_AF-A0A7J6DFD6-F1
#
_entry.id   AF-A0A7J6DFD6-F1
#
_cell.length_a   1.000
_cell.length_b   1.000
_cell.length_c   1.000
_cell.angle_alpha   90.00
_cell.angle_beta   90.00
_cell.angle_gamma   90.00
#
_symmetry.space_group_name_H-M   'P 1'
#
loop_
_entity.id
_entity.type
_entity.pdbx_description
1 polymer ?
#
loop_
_entity_poly.entity_id
_entity_poly.type
_entity_poly.pdbx_seq_one_letter_code
_entity_poly.pdbx_strand_id
1 'polypeptide(L)'
;MRTHAREREREKERERERKREREDSNQRQIRSIKGSREVSRESETSEQRKIKEVQTVQENFVQAESTDQKMLTIHACLLKTLDNLGKEKLDRFKWYLKKNHDSISVADIENANAFKTVDIMEAQFTERAVEVTLDILRIMNENHLAEQLEDSSRRLEADLR
;
A
#
# COMPACT_ATOMS: atom_id res chain seq x y z
N MET A 1 18.40 58.37 55.72
CA MET A 1 18.21 56.99 55.22
C MET A 1 16.91 56.77 54.40
N ARG A 2 15.81 57.52 54.60
CA ARG A 2 14.51 57.28 53.91
C ARG A 2 14.46 57.69 52.43
N THR A 3 15.41 58.48 51.92
CA THR A 3 15.45 58.97 50.53
C THR A 3 16.03 57.95 49.57
N HIS A 4 17.14 57.29 49.94
CA HIS A 4 17.77 56.26 49.11
C HIS A 4 16.89 55.02 48.87
N ALA A 5 16.01 54.69 49.81
CA ALA A 5 15.05 53.58 49.62
C ALA A 5 14.04 53.89 48.49
N ARG A 6 13.53 55.13 48.44
CA ARG A 6 12.57 55.57 47.40
C ARG A 6 13.22 55.69 46.03
N GLU A 7 14.47 56.13 45.96
CA GLU A 7 15.22 56.18 44.69
C GLU A 7 15.50 54.78 44.14
N ARG A 8 15.88 53.82 45.00
CA ARG A 8 16.08 52.43 44.59
C ARG A 8 14.80 51.77 44.08
N GLU A 9 13.63 52.09 44.65
CA GLU A 9 12.35 51.58 44.14
C GLU A 9 12.00 52.16 42.77
N ARG A 10 12.20 53.46 42.57
CA ARG A 10 11.98 54.12 41.27
C ARG A 10 12.92 53.59 40.19
N GLU A 11 14.16 53.29 40.55
CA GLU A 11 15.13 52.71 39.61
C GLU A 11 14.76 51.28 39.21
N LYS A 12 14.32 50.46 40.17
CA LYS A 12 13.77 49.11 39.89
C LYS A 12 12.53 49.16 39.00
N GLU A 13 11.67 50.15 39.18
CA GLU A 13 10.47 50.33 38.35
C GLU A 13 10.83 50.70 36.91
N ARG A 14 11.78 51.64 36.71
CA ARG A 14 12.31 51.99 35.39
C ARG A 14 12.98 50.80 34.69
N GLU A 15 13.67 49.95 35.44
CA GLU A 15 14.30 48.76 34.87
C GLU A 15 13.27 47.70 34.44
N ARG A 16 12.17 47.57 35.19
CA ARG A 16 11.03 46.70 34.81
C ARG A 16 10.34 47.21 33.55
N GLU A 17 10.15 48.52 33.44
CA GLU A 17 9.54 49.16 32.26
C GLU A 17 10.41 48.94 31.01
N ARG A 18 11.73 49.15 31.11
CA ARG A 18 12.68 48.85 30.02
C ARG A 18 12.69 47.38 29.60
N LYS A 19 12.49 46.44 30.54
CA LYS A 19 12.36 45.01 30.20
C LYS A 19 11.07 44.73 29.44
N ARG A 20 9.94 45.31 29.86
CA ARG A 20 8.66 45.18 29.16
C ARG A 20 8.71 45.74 27.74
N GLU A 21 9.33 46.90 27.54
CA GLU A 21 9.49 47.50 26.20
C GLU A 21 10.36 46.63 25.28
N ARG A 22 11.43 46.02 25.80
CA ARG A 22 12.27 45.08 25.03
C ARG A 22 11.51 43.82 24.66
N GLU A 23 10.73 43.27 25.57
CA GLU A 23 9.87 42.11 25.31
C GLU A 23 8.79 42.43 24.26
N ASP A 24 8.13 43.59 24.37
CA ASP A 24 7.15 44.04 23.38
C ASP A 24 7.78 44.27 22.00
N SER A 25 8.99 44.84 21.95
CA SER A 25 9.75 45.02 20.71
C SER A 25 10.09 43.67 20.07
N ASN A 26 10.58 42.71 20.86
CA ASN A 26 10.84 41.34 20.40
C ASN A 26 9.57 40.65 19.93
N GLN A 27 8.45 40.81 20.64
CA GLN A 27 7.16 40.22 20.27
C GLN A 27 6.62 40.80 18.96
N ARG A 28 6.80 42.12 18.73
CA ARG A 28 6.46 42.78 17.46
C ARG A 28 7.33 42.28 16.32
N GLN A 29 8.63 42.10 16.55
CA GLN A 29 9.56 41.57 15.55
C GLN A 29 9.23 40.11 15.18
N ILE A 30 8.88 39.27 16.16
CA ILE A 30 8.43 37.89 15.92
C ILE A 30 7.13 37.86 15.10
N ARG A 31 6.15 38.73 15.40
CA ARG A 31 4.91 38.82 14.61
C ARG A 31 5.16 39.25 13.17
N SER A 32 6.09 40.20 12.94
CA SER A 32 6.49 40.64 11.60
C SER A 32 7.15 39.50 10.79
N ILE A 33 8.03 38.73 11.43
CA ILE A 33 8.66 37.54 10.82
C ILE A 33 7.62 36.46 10.52
N LYS A 34 6.65 36.23 11.40
CA LYS A 34 5.57 35.26 11.20
C LYS A 34 4.63 35.67 10.06
N GLY A 35 4.21 36.93 10.00
CA GLY A 35 3.39 37.46 8.90
C GLY A 35 4.09 37.32 7.53
N SER A 36 5.41 37.45 7.50
CA SER A 36 6.21 37.23 6.29
C SER A 36 6.34 35.74 5.90
N ARG A 37 6.23 34.81 6.86
CA ARG A 37 6.29 33.36 6.64
C ARG A 37 4.94 32.72 6.32
N GLU A 38 3.84 33.39 6.67
CA GLU A 38 2.47 32.86 6.49
C GLU A 38 1.94 33.17 5.09
N VAL A 39 2.37 34.27 4.46
CA VAL A 39 2.07 34.60 3.06
C VAL A 39 2.75 33.66 2.05
N SER A 40 3.72 32.83 2.49
CA SER A 40 4.41 31.85 1.63
C SER A 40 3.81 30.43 1.66
N ARG A 41 2.67 30.19 2.33
CA ARG A 41 2.08 28.84 2.43
C ARG A 41 0.99 28.52 1.40
N GLU A 42 0.56 29.45 0.56
CA GLU A 42 -0.55 29.24 -0.39
C GLU A 42 -0.21 29.57 -1.85
N SER A 43 1.02 29.32 -2.28
CA SER A 43 1.29 29.18 -3.72
C SER A 43 2.05 27.90 -3.97
N GLU A 44 1.31 26.78 -4.02
CA GLU A 44 1.78 25.63 -4.79
C GLU A 44 1.99 26.13 -6.22
N THR A 45 3.24 26.37 -6.59
CA THR A 45 3.57 26.95 -7.88
C THR A 45 3.10 26.01 -8.98
N SER A 46 2.70 26.54 -10.13
CA SER A 46 2.27 25.73 -11.27
C SER A 46 3.32 24.69 -11.70
N GLU A 47 4.59 24.89 -11.36
CA GLU A 47 5.67 23.90 -11.50
C GLU A 47 5.58 22.77 -10.46
N GLN A 48 5.31 23.06 -9.19
CA GLN A 48 5.08 22.04 -8.16
C GLN A 48 3.86 21.18 -8.46
N ARG A 49 2.80 21.76 -9.06
CA ARG A 49 1.64 20.99 -9.55
C ARG A 49 2.00 20.06 -10.70
N LYS A 50 2.74 20.55 -11.71
CA LYS A 50 3.22 19.72 -12.83
C LYS A 50 4.15 18.60 -12.36
N ILE A 51 5.02 18.86 -11.39
CA ILE A 51 5.92 17.85 -10.83
C ILE A 51 5.14 16.78 -10.06
N LYS A 52 4.17 17.17 -9.22
CA LYS A 52 3.27 16.21 -8.54
C LYS A 52 2.49 15.35 -9.52
N GLU A 53 1.98 15.94 -10.61
CA GLU A 53 1.22 15.24 -11.66
C GLU A 53 2.09 14.27 -12.45
N VAL A 54 3.29 14.68 -12.89
CA VAL A 54 4.23 13.78 -13.58
C VAL A 54 4.69 12.65 -12.65
N GLN A 55 4.94 12.92 -11.37
CA GLN A 55 5.31 11.89 -10.39
C GLN A 55 4.17 10.90 -10.13
N THR A 56 2.92 11.37 -10.00
CA THR A 56 1.76 10.47 -9.81
C THR A 56 1.48 9.63 -11.04
N VAL A 57 1.66 10.16 -12.26
CA VAL A 57 1.53 9.37 -13.49
C VAL A 57 2.65 8.34 -13.60
N GLN A 58 3.88 8.69 -13.22
CA GLN A 58 5.03 7.77 -13.21
C GLN A 58 4.84 6.63 -12.20
N GLU A 59 4.38 6.94 -10.98
CA GLU A 59 4.11 5.95 -9.93
C GLU A 59 2.99 4.99 -10.32
N ASN A 60 1.90 5.49 -10.93
CA ASN A 60 0.84 4.63 -11.45
C ASN A 60 1.31 3.70 -12.59
N PHE A 61 2.21 4.17 -13.45
CA PHE A 61 2.79 3.36 -14.53
C PHE A 61 3.67 2.22 -13.98
N VAL A 62 4.55 2.52 -13.02
CA VAL A 62 5.39 1.52 -12.35
C VAL A 62 4.55 0.52 -11.55
N GLN A 63 3.44 0.97 -10.95
CA GLN A 63 2.54 0.10 -10.21
C GLN A 63 1.77 -0.86 -11.13
N ALA A 64 1.35 -0.40 -12.31
CA ALA A 64 0.70 -1.23 -13.33
C ALA A 64 1.64 -2.29 -13.93
N GLU A 65 2.89 -1.95 -14.23
CA GLU A 65 3.91 -2.93 -14.66
C GLU A 65 4.21 -3.97 -13.57
N SER A 66 4.19 -3.56 -12.29
CA SER A 66 4.36 -4.46 -11.15
C SER A 66 3.19 -5.44 -10.98
N THR A 67 1.95 -5.00 -11.23
CA THR A 67 0.77 -5.87 -11.15
C THR A 67 0.73 -6.91 -12.26
N ASP A 68 1.10 -6.55 -13.49
CA ASP A 68 1.13 -7.50 -14.61
C ASP A 68 2.18 -8.59 -14.38
N GLN A 69 3.35 -8.21 -13.89
CA GLN A 69 4.40 -9.16 -13.53
C GLN A 69 3.95 -10.09 -12.40
N LYS A 70 3.31 -9.57 -11.35
CA LYS A 70 2.79 -10.39 -10.24
C LYS A 70 1.75 -11.41 -10.73
N MET A 71 0.81 -10.99 -11.58
CA MET A 71 -0.24 -11.87 -12.12
C MET A 71 0.35 -12.99 -12.99
N LEU A 72 1.29 -12.68 -13.89
CA LEU A 72 1.99 -13.68 -14.70
C LEU A 72 2.70 -14.73 -13.85
N THR A 73 3.27 -14.30 -12.73
CA THR A 73 4.03 -15.18 -11.85
C THR A 73 3.11 -16.10 -11.06
N ILE A 74 1.96 -15.60 -10.61
CA ILE A 74 0.90 -16.40 -9.98
C ILE A 74 0.33 -17.42 -10.97
N HIS A 75 0.01 -16.97 -12.20
CA HIS A 75 -0.51 -17.84 -13.27
C HIS A 75 0.41 -19.04 -13.53
N ALA A 76 1.72 -18.77 -13.71
CA ALA A 76 2.70 -19.82 -13.94
C ALA A 76 2.79 -20.83 -12.77
N CYS A 77 2.66 -20.36 -11.53
CA CYS A 77 2.72 -21.21 -10.35
C CYS A 77 1.49 -22.13 -10.24
N LEU A 78 0.29 -21.57 -10.47
CA LEU A 78 -0.96 -22.32 -10.51
C LEU A 78 -0.92 -23.37 -11.62
N LEU A 79 -0.50 -22.97 -12.82
CA LEU A 79 -0.43 -23.87 -13.98
C LEU A 79 0.47 -25.07 -13.72
N LYS A 80 1.70 -24.82 -13.25
CA LYS A 80 2.64 -25.89 -12.89
C LYS A 80 2.05 -26.83 -11.84
N THR A 81 1.32 -26.30 -10.87
CA THR A 81 0.67 -27.09 -9.82
C THR A 81 -0.43 -27.97 -10.40
N LEU A 82 -1.26 -27.43 -11.29
CA LEU A 82 -2.34 -28.18 -11.94
C LEU A 82 -1.82 -29.22 -12.94
N ASP A 83 -0.71 -28.95 -13.64
CA ASP A 83 -0.06 -29.94 -14.52
C ASP A 83 0.45 -31.16 -13.73
N ASN A 84 0.91 -30.95 -12.50
CA ASN A 84 1.39 -32.02 -11.62
C ASN A 84 0.29 -32.92 -11.04
N LEU A 85 -0.99 -32.50 -11.11
CA LEU A 85 -2.12 -33.33 -10.67
C LEU A 85 -2.35 -34.54 -11.60
N GLY A 86 -1.92 -34.47 -12.86
CA GLY A 86 -2.32 -35.45 -13.86
C GLY A 86 -3.83 -35.45 -14.11
N LYS A 87 -4.27 -36.20 -15.13
CA LYS A 87 -5.64 -36.06 -15.67
C LYS A 87 -6.76 -36.34 -14.66
N GLU A 88 -6.71 -37.47 -13.96
CA GLU A 88 -7.80 -37.87 -13.06
C GLU A 88 -7.96 -36.92 -11.87
N LYS A 89 -6.85 -36.51 -11.26
CA LYS A 89 -6.90 -35.57 -10.14
C LYS A 89 -7.30 -34.18 -10.61
N LEU A 90 -6.90 -33.76 -11.81
CA LEU A 90 -7.37 -32.51 -12.39
C LEU A 90 -8.90 -32.52 -12.62
N ASP A 91 -9.48 -33.62 -13.09
CA ASP A 91 -10.94 -33.73 -13.23
C ASP A 91 -11.65 -33.63 -11.86
N ARG A 92 -11.06 -34.22 -10.81
CA ARG A 92 -11.56 -34.07 -9.43
C ARG A 92 -11.40 -32.63 -8.92
N PHE A 93 -10.28 -31.97 -9.22
CA PHE A 93 -10.04 -30.58 -8.87
C PHE A 93 -11.11 -29.66 -9.48
N LYS A 94 -11.36 -29.80 -10.78
CA LYS A 94 -12.41 -29.05 -11.50
C LYS A 94 -13.80 -29.29 -10.90
N TRP A 95 -14.08 -30.50 -10.43
CA TRP A 95 -15.34 -30.81 -9.75
C TRP A 95 -15.48 -30.06 -8.42
N TYR A 96 -14.44 -30.02 -7.58
CA TYR A 96 -14.45 -29.24 -6.33
C TYR A 96 -14.52 -27.73 -6.59
N LEU A 97 -13.79 -27.26 -7.59
CA LEU A 97 -13.81 -25.86 -8.02
C LEU A 97 -15.23 -25.43 -8.42
N LYS A 98 -15.91 -26.23 -9.23
CA LYS A 98 -17.32 -26.00 -9.56
C LYS A 98 -18.24 -26.07 -8.33
N LYS A 99 -18.07 -27.11 -7.51
CA LYS A 99 -18.98 -27.37 -6.38
C LYS A 99 -18.97 -26.25 -5.34
N ASN A 100 -17.83 -25.59 -5.16
CA ASN A 100 -17.67 -24.56 -4.13
C ASN A 100 -17.92 -23.15 -4.67
N HIS A 101 -18.10 -22.99 -6.00
CA HIS A 101 -18.20 -21.69 -6.66
C HIS A 101 -19.25 -21.69 -7.78
N ASP A 102 -20.48 -21.33 -7.42
CA ASP A 102 -21.64 -21.31 -8.32
C ASP A 102 -21.51 -20.33 -9.51
N SER A 103 -20.56 -19.38 -9.45
CA SER A 103 -20.29 -18.45 -10.56
C SER A 103 -19.57 -19.10 -11.74
N ILE A 104 -19.02 -20.31 -11.58
CA ILE A 104 -18.29 -21.01 -12.63
C ILE A 104 -19.28 -21.80 -13.49
N SER A 105 -19.33 -21.43 -14.77
CA SER A 105 -20.11 -22.14 -15.79
C SER A 105 -19.66 -23.60 -15.93
N VAL A 106 -20.63 -24.52 -15.91
CA VAL A 106 -20.39 -25.95 -16.07
C VAL A 106 -19.76 -26.26 -17.42
N ALA A 107 -20.24 -25.61 -18.48
CA ALA A 107 -19.78 -25.84 -19.83
C ALA A 107 -18.29 -25.45 -20.00
N ASP A 108 -17.86 -24.40 -19.30
CA ASP A 108 -16.50 -23.88 -19.41
C ASP A 108 -15.49 -24.77 -18.66
N ILE A 109 -15.88 -25.33 -17.50
CA ILE A 109 -14.97 -26.09 -16.65
C ILE A 109 -14.89 -27.58 -16.99
N GLU A 110 -15.96 -28.21 -17.52
CA GLU A 110 -16.00 -29.67 -17.71
C GLU A 110 -14.87 -30.16 -18.64
N ASN A 111 -14.65 -29.47 -19.76
CA ASN A 111 -13.61 -29.79 -20.74
C ASN A 111 -12.35 -28.90 -20.63
N ALA A 112 -12.20 -28.14 -19.54
CA ALA A 112 -11.02 -27.32 -19.32
C ALA A 112 -9.78 -28.21 -19.10
N ASN A 113 -8.68 -27.84 -19.75
CA ASN A 113 -7.34 -28.31 -19.42
C ASN A 113 -6.76 -27.43 -18.29
N ALA A 114 -5.54 -27.74 -17.82
CA ALA A 114 -4.89 -27.00 -16.74
C ALA A 114 -4.83 -25.49 -17.05
N PHE A 115 -4.37 -25.10 -18.25
CA PHE A 115 -4.34 -23.71 -18.72
C PHE A 115 -5.69 -23.00 -18.60
N LYS A 116 -6.74 -23.54 -19.24
CA LYS A 116 -8.08 -22.94 -19.17
C LYS A 116 -8.63 -22.88 -17.75
N THR A 117 -8.24 -23.83 -16.90
CA THR A 117 -8.66 -23.84 -15.49
C THR A 117 -8.01 -22.68 -14.74
N VAL A 118 -6.72 -22.42 -14.96
CA VAL A 118 -6.04 -21.25 -14.39
C VAL A 118 -6.66 -19.96 -14.88
N ASP A 119 -6.95 -19.82 -16.19
CA ASP A 119 -7.59 -18.62 -16.74
C ASP A 119 -8.95 -18.34 -16.08
N ILE A 120 -9.75 -19.40 -15.85
CA ILE A 120 -11.03 -19.29 -15.14
C ILE A 120 -10.80 -18.84 -13.68
N MET A 121 -9.81 -19.42 -13.00
CA MET A 121 -9.51 -19.06 -11.62
C MET A 121 -9.01 -17.61 -11.48
N GLU A 122 -8.17 -17.17 -12.41
CA GLU A 122 -7.69 -15.79 -12.48
C GLU A 122 -8.86 -14.82 -12.71
N ALA A 123 -9.74 -15.13 -13.65
CA ALA A 123 -10.89 -14.28 -13.96
C ALA A 123 -11.90 -14.19 -12.81
N GLN A 124 -12.10 -15.29 -12.05
CA GLN A 124 -13.12 -15.36 -11.01
C GLN A 124 -12.61 -14.94 -9.62
N PHE A 125 -11.35 -15.22 -9.31
CA PHE A 125 -10.80 -15.05 -7.97
C PHE A 125 -9.66 -14.04 -7.90
N THR A 126 -9.14 -13.58 -9.04
CA THR A 126 -8.01 -12.63 -9.14
C THR A 126 -6.88 -12.98 -8.18
N GLU A 127 -6.66 -12.18 -7.14
CA GLU A 127 -5.59 -12.39 -6.15
C GLU A 127 -5.81 -13.63 -5.27
N ARG A 128 -7.06 -14.08 -5.13
CA ARG A 128 -7.45 -15.23 -4.30
C ARG A 128 -7.35 -16.57 -5.03
N ALA A 129 -6.92 -16.58 -6.28
CA ALA A 129 -6.77 -17.81 -7.06
C ALA A 129 -5.82 -18.82 -6.38
N VAL A 130 -4.75 -18.34 -5.73
CA VAL A 130 -3.82 -19.18 -4.96
C VAL A 130 -4.50 -19.80 -3.74
N GLU A 131 -5.23 -18.99 -2.96
CA GLU A 131 -5.96 -19.45 -1.77
C GLU A 131 -6.96 -20.57 -2.12
N VAL A 132 -7.79 -20.33 -3.15
CA VAL A 132 -8.78 -21.30 -3.63
C VAL A 132 -8.11 -22.60 -4.08
N THR A 133 -6.98 -22.51 -4.78
CA THR A 133 -6.23 -23.69 -5.22
C THR A 133 -5.71 -24.49 -4.03
N LEU A 134 -5.13 -23.83 -3.03
CA LEU A 134 -4.60 -24.49 -1.82
C LEU A 134 -5.71 -25.24 -1.07
N ASP A 135 -6.87 -24.62 -0.90
CA ASP A 135 -8.00 -25.22 -0.20
C ASP A 135 -8.50 -26.48 -0.92
N ILE A 136 -8.66 -26.42 -2.24
CA ILE A 136 -9.10 -27.58 -3.03
C ILE A 136 -8.06 -28.70 -3.00
N LEU A 137 -6.77 -28.39 -3.12
CA LEU A 137 -5.70 -29.38 -3.03
C LEU A 137 -5.72 -30.10 -1.68
N ARG A 138 -5.94 -29.37 -0.58
CA ARG A 138 -6.07 -29.94 0.77
C ARG A 138 -7.31 -30.82 0.89
N ILE A 139 -8.45 -30.41 0.35
CA ILE A 139 -9.68 -31.22 0.30
C ILE A 139 -9.43 -32.55 -0.45
N MET A 140 -8.61 -32.52 -1.50
CA MET A 140 -8.25 -33.70 -2.29
C MET A 140 -7.15 -34.57 -1.67
N ASN A 141 -6.61 -34.18 -0.51
CA ASN A 141 -5.41 -34.77 0.11
C ASN A 141 -4.13 -34.65 -0.74
N GLU A 142 -4.06 -33.70 -1.66
CA GLU A 142 -2.87 -33.34 -2.42
C GLU A 142 -1.97 -32.37 -1.63
N ASN A 143 -1.76 -32.67 -0.35
CA ASN A 143 -1.09 -31.77 0.61
C ASN A 143 0.33 -31.41 0.18
N HIS A 144 1.05 -32.36 -0.44
CA HIS A 144 2.38 -32.10 -0.99
C HIS A 144 2.37 -31.00 -2.07
N LEU A 145 1.35 -30.97 -2.94
CA LEU A 145 1.23 -29.93 -3.96
C LEU A 145 0.79 -28.61 -3.33
N ALA A 146 -0.07 -28.66 -2.31
CA ALA A 146 -0.47 -27.47 -1.56
C ALA A 146 0.72 -26.80 -0.87
N GLU A 147 1.58 -27.57 -0.19
CA GLU A 147 2.80 -27.05 0.45
C GLU A 147 3.76 -26.43 -0.59
N GLN A 148 3.98 -27.09 -1.72
CA GLN A 148 4.83 -26.54 -2.78
C GLN A 148 4.29 -25.24 -3.38
N LEU A 149 2.98 -25.15 -3.58
CA LEU A 149 2.32 -23.94 -4.06
C LEU A 149 2.44 -22.81 -3.03
N GLU A 150 2.21 -23.09 -1.75
CA GLU A 150 2.33 -22.11 -0.67
C GLU A 150 3.76 -21.56 -0.55
N ASP A 151 4.77 -22.44 -0.58
CA ASP A 151 6.18 -22.05 -0.56
C ASP A 151 6.57 -21.24 -1.79
N SER A 152 6.08 -21.63 -2.97
CA SER A 152 6.36 -20.93 -4.22
C SER A 152 5.73 -19.54 -4.19
N SER A 153 4.45 -19.42 -3.83
CA SER A 153 3.75 -18.13 -3.73
C SER A 153 4.46 -17.19 -2.73
N ARG A 154 4.86 -17.71 -1.57
CA ARG A 154 5.56 -16.93 -0.55
C ARG A 154 6.91 -16.38 -1.03
N ARG A 155 7.67 -17.17 -1.78
CA ARG A 155 8.96 -16.72 -2.37
C ARG A 155 8.73 -15.61 -3.39
N LEU A 156 7.72 -15.77 -4.24
CA LEU A 156 7.37 -14.76 -5.25
C LEU A 156 6.91 -13.44 -4.60
N GLU A 157 6.19 -13.50 -3.49
CA GLU A 157 5.81 -12.31 -2.72
C GLU A 157 7.01 -11.61 -2.07
N ALA A 158 8.05 -12.36 -1.69
CA ALA A 158 9.26 -11.82 -1.07
C ALA A 158 10.18 -11.14 -2.10
N ASP A 159 10.25 -11.68 -3.32
CA ASP A 159 11.10 -11.14 -4.40
C ASP A 159 10.51 -9.87 -5.07
N LEU A 160 9.22 -9.59 -4.84
CA LEU A 160 8.50 -8.41 -5.34
C LEU A 160 8.41 -7.24 -4.32
N ARG A 161 9.08 -7.35 -3.16
CA ARG A 161 9.13 -6.32 -2.11
C ARG A 161 10.47 -5.58 -2.08
#